data_AF-A0A8C5G004-F1
#
_entry.id   AF-A0A8C5G004-F1
#
_cell.length_a   1.000
_cell.length_b   1.000
_cell.length_c   1.000
_cell.angle_alpha   90.00
_cell.angle_beta   90.00
_cell.angle_gamma   90.00
#
_symmetry.space_group_name_H-M   'P 1'
#
loop_
_entity.id
_entity.type
_entity.pdbx_description
1 polymer ?
#
loop_
_entity_poly.entity_id
_entity_poly.type
_entity_poly.pdbx_seq_one_letter_code
_entity_poly.pdbx_strand_id
1 'polypeptide(L)'
;MRPKCKGEEKVTQPPGDVILTQGQTATLKCTFTTTYSDPYLFWYKQEVNSYPKFILTRSRYSADNSPEFVKDRFDAELKDSSVPLRIQDLHVCDSAVYYCALRPTIQLPSNLQNW
;
A
#
# COMPACT_ATOMS: atom_id res chain seq x y z
N MET A 1 -13.42 1.80 -24.21
CA MET A 1 -14.28 2.30 -23.12
C MET A 1 -13.42 3.04 -22.11
N ARG A 2 -13.84 4.21 -21.61
CA ARG A 2 -13.12 4.92 -20.53
C ARG A 2 -13.51 4.30 -19.18
N PRO A 3 -12.56 3.96 -18.29
CA PRO A 3 -12.88 3.55 -16.93
C PRO A 3 -13.68 4.68 -16.25
N LYS A 4 -14.81 4.36 -15.61
CA LYS A 4 -15.48 5.33 -14.74
C LYS A 4 -14.62 5.51 -13.49
N CYS A 5 -13.98 6.66 -13.35
CA CYS A 5 -13.31 7.05 -12.11
C CYS A 5 -14.40 7.40 -11.09
N LYS A 6 -14.58 6.57 -10.06
CA LYS A 6 -15.41 6.92 -8.90
C LYS A 6 -14.58 7.78 -7.95
N GLY A 7 -15.08 8.97 -7.59
CA GLY A 7 -14.38 9.91 -6.70
C GLY A 7 -14.47 9.57 -5.21
N GLU A 8 -15.16 8.48 -4.84
CA GLU A 8 -15.38 8.07 -3.44
C GLU A 8 -14.18 7.31 -2.86
N GLU A 9 -13.31 6.80 -3.72
CA GLU A 9 -12.11 6.04 -3.35
C GLU A 9 -10.92 6.99 -3.27
N LYS A 10 -10.21 6.99 -2.13
CA LYS A 10 -9.08 7.90 -1.90
C LYS A 10 -7.99 7.20 -1.11
N VAL A 11 -6.74 7.49 -1.45
CA VAL A 11 -5.55 7.16 -0.63
C VAL A 11 -4.83 8.46 -0.28
N THR A 12 -4.39 8.60 0.97
CA THR A 12 -3.65 9.78 1.45
C THR A 12 -2.41 9.33 2.23
N GLN A 13 -1.26 9.86 1.85
CA GLN A 13 -0.01 9.77 2.60
C GLN A 13 0.39 11.19 3.04
N PRO A 14 0.87 11.39 4.28
CA PRO A 14 1.35 12.70 4.70
C PRO A 14 2.46 13.21 3.77
N PRO A 15 2.48 14.51 3.43
CA PRO A 15 3.60 15.10 2.72
C PRO A 15 4.83 15.18 3.64
N GLY A 16 6.02 15.02 3.05
CA GLY A 16 7.31 15.17 3.72
C GLY A 16 8.06 13.86 3.94
N ASP A 17 9.35 13.99 4.18
CA ASP A 17 10.26 12.86 4.34
C ASP A 17 10.26 12.33 5.79
N VAL A 18 10.38 11.02 5.93
CA VAL A 18 10.65 10.37 7.22
C VAL A 18 12.15 10.09 7.30
N ILE A 19 12.87 10.90 8.07
CA ILE A 19 14.33 10.80 8.22
C ILE A 19 14.63 10.16 9.57
N LEU A 20 15.27 8.99 9.55
CA LEU A 20 15.64 8.20 10.71
C LEU A 20 17.04 7.61 10.52
N THR A 21 17.65 7.15 11.61
CA THR A 21 18.96 6.50 11.58
C THR A 21 18.84 4.98 11.49
N GLN A 22 19.93 4.33 11.09
CA GLN A 22 20.04 2.88 11.02
C GLN A 22 19.62 2.21 12.35
N GLY A 23 18.97 1.04 12.26
CA GLY A 23 18.48 0.26 13.40
C GLY A 23 17.18 0.78 14.03
N GLN A 24 16.74 2.01 13.70
CA GLN A 24 15.44 2.50 14.15
C GLN A 24 14.28 1.84 13.39
N THR A 25 13.06 2.06 13.88
CA THR A 25 11.83 1.62 13.22
C THR A 25 11.13 2.80 12.57
N ALA A 26 10.92 2.75 11.25
CA ALA A 26 10.05 3.69 10.54
C ALA A 26 8.58 3.27 10.65
N THR A 27 7.68 4.26 10.68
CA THR A 27 6.25 4.06 10.48
C THR A 27 5.75 5.04 9.42
N LEU A 28 5.46 4.51 8.23
CA LEU A 28 4.92 5.28 7.12
C LEU A 28 3.40 5.23 7.16
N LYS A 29 2.77 6.41 7.27
CA LYS A 29 1.31 6.52 7.41
C LYS A 29 0.64 6.43 6.04
N CYS A 30 -0.42 5.65 5.96
CA CYS A 30 -1.35 5.65 4.85
C CYS A 30 -2.79 5.58 5.38
N THR A 31 -3.63 6.50 4.92
CA THR A 31 -5.08 6.46 5.15
C THR A 31 -5.81 6.29 3.84
N PHE A 32 -7.01 5.72 3.90
CA PHE A 32 -7.84 5.52 2.72
C PHE A 32 -9.31 5.74 3.04
N THR A 33 -10.07 6.06 2.01
CA THR A 33 -11.54 6.08 2.01
C THR A 33 -12.00 5.13 0.93
N THR A 34 -12.94 4.26 1.28
CA THR A 34 -13.45 3.24 0.38
C THR A 34 -14.89 2.88 0.73
N THR A 35 -15.67 2.59 -0.31
CA THR A 35 -17.03 2.04 -0.17
C THR A 35 -17.05 0.52 -0.05
N TYR A 36 -15.90 -0.13 -0.27
CA TYR A 36 -15.79 -1.58 -0.25
C TYR A 36 -15.69 -2.13 1.17
N SER A 37 -16.47 -3.17 1.44
CA SER A 37 -16.44 -3.88 2.73
C SER A 37 -15.16 -4.68 2.94
N ASP A 38 -14.42 -5.02 1.88
CA ASP A 38 -13.11 -5.70 1.95
C ASP A 38 -12.09 -4.98 1.06
N PRO A 39 -11.44 -3.94 1.58
CA PRO A 39 -10.49 -3.17 0.80
C PRO A 39 -9.15 -3.91 0.71
N TYR A 40 -8.55 -3.88 -0.48
CA TYR A 40 -7.21 -4.43 -0.72
C TYR A 40 -6.22 -3.29 -0.80
N LEU A 41 -5.29 -3.26 0.15
CA LEU A 41 -4.28 -2.24 0.30
C LEU A 41 -2.91 -2.83 0.02
N PHE A 42 -2.06 -2.05 -0.64
CA PHE A 42 -0.74 -2.46 -1.10
C PHE A 42 0.30 -1.45 -0.64
N TRP A 43 1.48 -1.95 -0.34
CA TRP A 43 2.67 -1.12 -0.19
C TRP A 43 3.71 -1.49 -1.25
N TYR A 44 4.33 -0.47 -1.81
CA TYR A 44 5.41 -0.59 -2.78
C TYR A 44 6.62 0.24 -2.34
N LYS A 45 7.82 -0.25 -2.65
CA LYS A 45 9.10 0.48 -2.52
C LYS A 45 9.59 0.87 -3.90
N GLN A 46 9.93 2.13 -4.12
CA GLN A 46 10.55 2.60 -5.36
C GLN A 46 11.90 3.26 -5.07
N GLU A 47 12.95 2.60 -5.54
CA GLU A 47 14.31 3.14 -5.55
C GLU A 47 14.46 4.16 -6.70
N VAL A 48 15.45 5.05 -6.57
CA VAL A 48 15.74 6.08 -7.58
C VAL A 48 15.93 5.42 -8.95
N ASN A 49 15.26 5.94 -9.98
CA ASN A 49 15.27 5.43 -11.36
C ASN A 49 14.83 3.97 -11.52
N SER A 50 14.08 3.42 -10.55
CA SER A 50 13.55 2.05 -10.61
C SER A 50 12.01 2.06 -10.68
N TYR A 51 11.42 0.89 -10.97
CA TYR A 51 9.98 0.69 -10.89
C TYR A 51 9.55 0.34 -9.45
N PRO A 52 8.29 0.60 -9.06
CA PRO A 52 7.78 0.19 -7.76
C PRO A 52 7.84 -1.33 -7.57
N LYS A 53 8.56 -1.80 -6.56
CA LYS A 53 8.62 -3.20 -6.12
C LYS A 53 7.54 -3.46 -5.09
N PHE A 54 6.80 -4.56 -5.25
CA PHE A 54 5.73 -4.95 -4.33
C PHE A 54 6.30 -5.41 -2.99
N ILE A 55 5.84 -4.80 -1.89
CA ILE A 55 6.24 -5.18 -0.52
C ILE A 55 5.25 -6.19 0.04
N LEU A 56 3.99 -5.76 0.19
CA LEU A 56 2.96 -6.51 0.88
C LEU A 56 1.55 -6.07 0.48
N THR A 57 0.57 -6.94 0.74
CA THR A 57 -0.86 -6.67 0.61
C THR A 57 -1.58 -6.95 1.93
N ARG A 58 -2.61 -6.16 2.23
CA ARG A 58 -3.52 -6.36 3.36
C ARG A 58 -4.97 -6.18 2.92
N SER A 59 -5.83 -7.06 3.41
CA SER A 59 -7.29 -7.00 3.30
C SER A 59 -7.89 -7.50 4.61
N ARG A 60 -9.22 -7.54 4.74
CA ARG A 60 -9.84 -8.06 5.97
C ARG A 60 -9.62 -9.55 6.15
N TYR A 61 -9.41 -10.28 5.06
CA TYR A 61 -9.35 -11.74 5.07
C TYR A 61 -8.01 -12.32 4.66
N SER A 62 -7.10 -11.49 4.13
CA SER A 62 -5.79 -11.95 3.66
C SER A 62 -4.68 -10.93 3.93
N ALA A 63 -3.50 -11.45 4.22
CA ALA A 63 -2.26 -10.72 4.36
C ALA A 63 -1.16 -11.52 3.68
N ASP A 64 -0.37 -10.86 2.84
CA ASP A 64 0.75 -11.48 2.16
C ASP A 64 1.92 -10.48 2.02
N ASN A 65 3.13 -11.02 2.00
CA ASN A 65 4.38 -10.29 1.86
C ASN A 65 5.16 -10.93 0.73
N SER A 66 5.80 -10.12 -0.10
CA SER A 66 6.71 -10.68 -1.10
C SER A 66 7.91 -11.37 -0.42
N PRO A 67 8.57 -12.33 -1.08
CA PRO A 67 9.72 -13.04 -0.52
C PRO A 67 10.90 -12.12 -0.16
N GLU A 68 11.06 -10.99 -0.85
CA GLU A 68 12.14 -10.00 -0.61
C GLU A 68 11.86 -9.17 0.66
N PHE A 69 10.59 -8.95 1.00
CA PHE A 69 10.16 -8.06 2.07
C PHE A 69 9.48 -8.86 3.21
N VAL A 70 10.30 -9.58 3.98
CA VAL A 70 9.83 -10.47 5.06
C VAL A 70 9.06 -9.73 6.16
N LYS A 71 8.03 -10.40 6.70
CA LYS A 71 7.08 -9.83 7.67
C LYS A 71 7.73 -9.28 8.94
N ASP A 72 8.78 -9.93 9.45
CA ASP A 72 9.45 -9.50 10.69
C ASP A 72 10.06 -8.10 10.56
N ARG A 73 10.43 -7.70 9.34
CA ARG A 73 10.99 -6.39 9.05
C ARG A 73 9.98 -5.44 8.44
N PHE A 74 9.16 -5.90 7.51
CA PHE A 74 8.16 -5.11 6.80
C PHE A 74 6.77 -5.61 7.13
N ASP A 75 6.06 -4.89 7.99
CA ASP A 75 4.69 -5.25 8.36
C ASP A 75 3.74 -4.08 8.25
N ALA A 76 2.50 -4.37 7.91
CA ALA A 76 1.42 -3.40 7.94
C ALA A 76 0.18 -4.03 8.57
N GLU A 77 -0.57 -3.22 9.29
CA GLU A 77 -1.82 -3.64 9.90
C GLU A 77 -2.96 -2.86 9.25
N LEU A 78 -3.93 -3.59 8.68
CA LEU A 78 -5.14 -2.96 8.19
C LEU A 78 -6.03 -2.57 9.39
N LYS A 79 -6.33 -1.28 9.47
CA LYS A 79 -7.32 -0.70 10.40
C LYS A 79 -8.49 -0.18 9.59
N ASP A 80 -9.52 0.33 10.27
CA ASP A 80 -10.78 0.78 9.65
C ASP A 80 -10.58 1.69 8.42
N SER A 81 -9.62 2.62 8.48
CA SER A 81 -9.33 3.58 7.40
C SER A 81 -7.84 3.88 7.25
N SER A 82 -6.97 3.00 7.74
CA SER A 82 -5.52 3.19 7.64
C SER A 82 -4.76 1.88 7.55
N VAL A 83 -3.57 1.94 6.96
CA VAL A 83 -2.68 0.78 6.76
C VAL A 83 -1.21 1.24 6.90
N PRO A 84 -0.76 1.63 8.09
CA PRO A 84 0.61 2.09 8.26
C PRO A 84 1.62 0.96 7.99
N LEU A 85 2.67 1.25 7.21
CA LEU A 85 3.80 0.33 7.02
C LEU A 85 4.85 0.59 8.11
N ARG A 86 5.20 -0.44 8.85
CA ARG A 86 6.30 -0.48 9.80
C ARG A 86 7.50 -1.14 9.15
N ILE A 87 8.64 -0.46 9.18
CA ILE A 87 9.92 -0.97 8.71
C ILE A 87 10.84 -1.04 9.92
N GLN A 88 11.14 -2.24 10.38
CA GLN A 88 12.00 -2.52 11.53
C GLN A 88 13.44 -2.72 11.06
N ASP A 89 14.38 -2.40 11.96
CA ASP A 89 15.83 -2.53 11.73
C ASP A 89 16.26 -1.85 10.42
N LEU A 90 16.02 -0.53 10.34
CA LEU A 90 16.29 0.25 9.14
C LEU A 90 17.75 0.10 8.69
N HIS A 91 17.93 -0.14 7.40
CA HIS A 91 19.21 -0.11 6.70
C HIS A 91 19.26 1.08 5.73
N VAL A 92 20.47 1.52 5.38
CA VAL A 92 20.65 2.59 4.38
C VAL A 92 19.98 2.25 3.05
N CYS A 93 20.01 0.98 2.64
CA CYS A 93 19.35 0.47 1.43
C CYS A 93 17.81 0.56 1.48
N ASP A 94 17.20 0.82 2.63
CA ASP A 94 15.76 1.03 2.75
C ASP A 94 15.34 2.46 2.34
N SER A 95 16.30 3.36 2.10
CA SER A 95 16.04 4.72 1.61
C SER A 95 15.42 4.68 0.21
N ALA A 96 14.15 5.06 0.11
CA ALA A 96 13.35 4.99 -1.11
C ALA A 96 12.07 5.81 -0.96
N VAL A 97 11.33 5.97 -2.06
CA VAL A 97 9.94 6.43 -2.00
C VAL A 97 9.04 5.22 -1.76
N TYR A 98 8.08 5.35 -0.85
CA TYR A 98 7.13 4.27 -0.52
C TYR A 98 5.72 4.69 -0.90
N TYR A 99 5.05 3.87 -1.69
CA TYR A 99 3.70 4.13 -2.16
C TYR A 99 2.71 3.20 -1.51
N CYS A 100 1.64 3.79 -0.97
CA CYS A 100 0.45 3.08 -0.58
C CYS A 100 -0.56 3.13 -1.72
N ALA A 101 -1.21 2.01 -2.02
CA ALA A 101 -2.26 1.94 -3.02
C ALA A 101 -3.47 1.17 -2.50
N LEU A 102 -4.65 1.54 -2.98
CA LEU A 102 -5.91 0.84 -2.78
C LEU A 102 -6.29 0.24 -4.14
N ARG A 103 -6.67 -1.04 -4.21
CA ARG A 103 -7.17 -1.64 -5.46
C ARG A 103 -8.53 -1.02 -5.81
N PRO A 104 -8.64 -0.21 -6.88
CA PRO A 104 -9.96 0.08 -7.42
C PRO A 104 -10.49 -1.20 -8.07
N THR A 105 -11.74 -1.57 -7.82
CA THR A 105 -12.39 -2.54 -8.69
C THR A 105 -12.81 -1.81 -9.95
N ILE A 106 -12.35 -2.24 -11.13
CA ILE A 106 -13.04 -1.88 -12.36
C ILE A 106 -14.45 -2.46 -12.23
N GLN A 107 -15.45 -1.61 -11.98
CA GLN A 107 -16.83 -2.02 -12.20
C GLN A 107 -17.02 -2.12 -13.71
N LEU A 108 -16.83 -3.34 -14.24
CA LEU A 108 -17.34 -3.65 -15.56
C LEU A 108 -18.86 -3.37 -15.53
N PRO A 109 -19.40 -2.63 -16.50
CA PRO A 109 -20.84 -2.46 -16.56
C PRO A 109 -21.48 -3.86 -16.70
N SER A 110 -22.63 -4.04 -16.06
CA SER A 110 -23.32 -5.33 -15.91
C SER A 110 -23.57 -6.07 -17.22
N ASN A 111 -23.58 -5.35 -18.35
CA ASN A 111 -23.72 -5.92 -19.70
C ASN A 111 -22.47 -6.63 -20.25
N LEU A 112 -21.32 -6.52 -19.58
CA LEU A 112 -20.06 -7.19 -19.93
C LEU A 112 -19.70 -8.33 -18.97
N GLN A 113 -20.59 -8.71 -18.05
CA GLN A 113 -20.38 -9.83 -17.13
C GLN A 113 -20.71 -11.20 -17.74
N ASN A 114 -21.22 -11.25 -18.97
CA ASN A 114 -21.64 -12.47 -19.66
C ASN A 114 -20.91 -12.71 -21.01
N TRP A 115 -19.69 -12.21 -21.15
CA TRP A 115 -18.78 -12.59 -22.24
C TRP A 115 -17.45 -13.06 -21.66
#